data_AF-X0TVZ2-F1
#
_entry.id   AF-X0TVZ2-F1
#
_cell.length_a   1.000
_cell.length_b   1.000
_cell.length_c   1.000
_cell.angle_alpha   90.00
_cell.angle_beta   90.00
_cell.angle_gamma   90.00
#
_symmetry.space_group_name_H-M   'P 1'
#
loop_
_entity.id
_entity.type
_entity.pdbx_description
1 polymer ?
#
loop_
_entity_poly.entity_id
_entity_poly.type
_entity_poly.pdbx_seq_one_letter_code
_entity_poly.pdbx_strand_id
1 'polypeptide(L)' 'MTIAVKTDSIKPAVDCIFSTVTKALKKKGTVTLIGFGIFKVQKRKAREGRNPQTGQEITIKAKKVPKFVAGKALKDAVS' A
#
# COMPACT_ATOMS: atom_id res chain seq x y z
N MET A 1 -2.32 19.07 16.56
CA MET A 1 -1.00 19.56 16.10
C MET A 1 -1.09 19.81 14.60
N THR A 2 -1.44 21.02 14.21
CA THR A 2 -1.53 21.41 12.80
C THR A 2 -0.12 21.67 12.31
N ILE A 3 0.37 20.84 11.40
CA ILE A 3 1.70 21.02 10.82
C ILE A 3 1.58 22.13 9.77
N ALA A 4 1.91 23.37 10.17
CA ALA A 4 2.05 24.49 9.24
C ALA A 4 3.36 24.31 8.47
N VAL A 5 3.27 23.75 7.27
CA VAL A 5 4.40 23.67 6.34
C VAL A 5 4.02 24.49 5.09
N LYS A 6 4.95 25.26 4.55
CA LYS A 6 4.78 26.17 3.40
C LYS A 6 4.22 25.43 2.16
N THR A 7 2.94 25.66 1.84
CA THR A 7 2.06 24.86 0.95
C THR A 7 2.50 24.74 -0.52
N ASP A 8 3.40 25.61 -0.98
CA ASP A 8 3.81 25.65 -2.39
C ASP A 8 4.76 24.51 -2.78
N SER A 9 5.59 24.03 -1.86
CA SER A 9 6.65 23.04 -2.16
C SER A 9 6.32 21.61 -1.68
N ILE A 10 5.30 21.44 -0.83
CA ILE A 10 5.01 20.15 -0.19
C ILE A 10 4.19 19.23 -1.08
N LYS A 11 3.20 19.80 -1.79
CA LYS A 11 2.38 19.04 -2.76
C LYS A 11 3.25 18.22 -3.72
N PRO A 12 4.21 18.84 -4.45
CA PRO A 12 5.05 18.08 -5.37
C PRO A 12 5.99 17.10 -4.66
N ALA A 13 6.48 17.41 -3.45
CA ALA A 13 7.34 16.51 -2.69
C ALA A 13 6.59 15.24 -2.23
N VAL A 14 5.38 15.41 -1.71
CA VAL A 14 4.50 14.32 -1.27
C VAL A 14 4.05 13.47 -2.48
N ASP A 15 3.66 14.11 -3.57
CA ASP A 15 3.31 13.41 -4.82
C ASP A 15 4.51 12.63 -5.37
N CYS A 16 5.72 13.20 -5.30
CA CYS A 16 6.94 12.51 -5.70
C CYS A 16 7.20 11.26 -4.86
N ILE A 17 6.98 11.31 -3.54
CA ILE A 17 7.10 10.15 -2.65
C ILE A 17 6.11 9.06 -3.08
N PHE A 18 4.82 9.39 -3.25
CA PHE A 18 3.82 8.42 -3.67
C PHE A 18 4.09 7.84 -5.06
N SER A 19 4.53 8.67 -6.02
CA SER A 19 5.00 8.23 -7.34
C SER A 19 6.15 7.24 -7.22
N THR A 20 7.14 7.56 -6.38
CA THR A 20 8.36 6.77 -6.21
C THR A 20 8.06 5.43 -5.55
N VAL A 21 7.23 5.42 -4.50
CA VAL A 21 6.75 4.19 -3.86
C VAL A 21 5.97 3.34 -4.87
N THR A 22 5.09 3.94 -5.66
CA THR A 22 4.32 3.21 -6.69
C THR A 22 5.24 2.61 -7.75
N LYS A 23 6.23 3.36 -8.23
CA LYS A 23 7.22 2.88 -9.21
C LYS A 23 8.09 1.77 -8.62
N ALA A 24 8.52 1.90 -7.37
CA ALA A 24 9.33 0.90 -6.68
C ALA A 24 8.53 -0.39 -6.42
N LEU A 25 7.25 -0.29 -6.04
CA LEU A 25 6.35 -1.44 -5.92
C LEU A 25 6.10 -2.13 -7.27
N LYS A 26 6.00 -1.37 -8.38
CA LYS A 26 5.90 -1.96 -9.72
C LYS A 26 7.18 -2.70 -10.13
N LYS A 27 8.37 -2.15 -9.83
CA LYS A 27 9.67 -2.73 -10.23
C LYS A 27 10.15 -3.88 -9.34
N LYS A 28 10.29 -3.63 -8.04
CA LYS A 28 10.90 -4.56 -7.07
C LYS A 28 9.88 -5.30 -6.21
N GLY A 29 8.62 -4.88 -6.24
CA GLY A 29 7.56 -5.52 -5.46
C GLY A 29 7.61 -5.25 -3.95
N THR A 30 8.64 -4.58 -3.43
CA THR A 30 8.79 -4.27 -2.00
C THR A 30 9.47 -2.91 -1.80
N VAL A 31 9.00 -2.14 -0.83
CA VAL A 31 9.57 -0.88 -0.35
C VAL A 31 9.60 -0.92 1.17
N THR A 32 10.80 -0.80 1.74
CA THR A 32 11.01 -0.76 3.19
C THR A 32 11.23 0.68 3.62
N LEU A 33 10.38 1.18 4.52
CA LEU A 33 10.56 2.43 5.23
C LEU A 33 10.96 2.10 6.66
N ILE A 34 12.24 2.29 6.98
CA ILE A 34 12.80 2.00 8.30
C ILE A 34 12.02 2.82 9.35
N GLY A 35 11.59 2.18 10.43
CA GLY A 35 10.74 2.78 11.47
C GLY A 35 9.24 2.83 11.14
N PHE A 36 8.85 3.11 9.89
CA PHE A 36 7.44 3.27 9.53
C PHE A 36 6.76 1.95 9.15
N GLY A 37 7.39 1.15 8.28
CA GLY A 37 6.83 -0.11 7.83
C GLY A 37 7.30 -0.55 6.45
N ILE A 38 6.69 -1.62 5.94
CA ILE A 38 7.07 -2.27 4.68
C ILE A 38 5.85 -2.32 3.77
N PHE A 39 5.96 -1.73 2.59
CA PHE A 39 5.01 -1.96 1.50
C PHE A 39 5.50 -3.15 0.67
N LYS A 40 4.65 -4.15 0.47
CA LYS A 40 4.96 -5.31 -0.35
C LYS A 40 3.80 -5.68 -1.26
N VAL A 41 4.12 -6.21 -2.43
CA VAL A 41 3.15 -6.73 -3.39
C VAL A 41 2.96 -8.21 -3.10
N GLN A 42 1.81 -8.58 -2.55
CA GLN A 42 1.45 -9.97 -2.32
C GLN A 42 0.73 -10.52 -3.54
N LYS A 43 1.14 -11.70 -4.02
CA LYS A 43 0.38 -12.45 -5.03
C LYS A 43 -0.81 -13.12 -4.33
N ARG A 44 -2.03 -12.72 -4.66
CA ARG A 44 -3.23 -13.48 -4.30
C ARG A 44 -3.48 -14.51 -5.40
N LYS A 45 -3.50 -15.79 -5.01
CA LYS A 45 -3.82 -16.90 -5.92
C LYS A 45 -5.25 -16.75 -6.44
N ALA A 46 -5.50 -17.34 -7.61
CA ALA A 46 -6.85 -17.44 -8.12
C ALA A 46 -7.68 -18.26 -7.14
N ARG A 47 -8.91 -17.84 -6.89
CA ARG A 47 -9.86 -18.58 -6.06
C ARG A 47 -11.25 -18.39 -6.62
N GLU A 48 -12.07 -19.40 -6.41
CA GLU A 48 -13.50 -19.28 -6.65
C GLU A 48 -14.10 -18.43 -5.53
N GLY A 49 -14.80 -17.38 -5.93
CA GLY A 49 -15.55 -16.52 -5.05
C GLY A 49 -17.00 -16.51 -5.45
N ARG A 50 -17.88 -16.10 -4.54
CA ARG A 50 -19.31 -15.96 -4.83
C ARG A 50 -19.65 -14.49 -4.96
N ASN A 51 -20.40 -14.11 -5.99
CA ASN A 51 -20.90 -12.75 -6.08
C ASN A 51 -21.86 -12.48 -4.91
N PRO A 52 -21.58 -11.52 -4.01
CA PRO A 52 -22.45 -11.24 -2.88
C PRO A 52 -23.85 -10.74 -3.28
N GLN A 53 -24.04 -10.23 -4.51
CA GLN A 53 -25.35 -9.78 -5.00
C GLN A 53 -26.16 -10.85 -5.74
N THR A 54 -25.52 -11.74 -6.51
CA THR A 54 -26.22 -12.70 -7.40
C THR A 54 -26.03 -14.15 -7.02
N GLY A 55 -25.13 -14.47 -6.09
CA GLY A 55 -24.85 -15.84 -5.66
C GLY A 55 -24.15 -16.70 -6.70
N GLN A 56 -23.83 -16.18 -7.89
CA GLN A 56 -23.10 -16.90 -8.92
C GLN A 56 -21.63 -17.09 -8.54
N GLU A 57 -21.06 -18.22 -8.95
CA GLU A 57 -19.64 -18.51 -8.81
C GLU A 57 -18.85 -17.69 -9.83
N ILE A 58 -17.88 -16.92 -9.32
CA ILE A 58 -16.97 -16.11 -10.11
C ILE A 58 -15.56 -16.58 -9.84
N THR A 59 -14.85 -16.98 -10.89
CA THR A 59 -13.40 -17.23 -10.81
C THR A 59 -12.67 -15.89 -10.64
N ILE A 60 -12.19 -15.63 -9.42
CA ILE A 60 -11.36 -14.45 -9.15
C ILE A 60 -9.93 -14.77 -9.60
N LYS A 61 -9.51 -14.22 -10.74
CA LYS A 61 -8.15 -14.39 -11.29
C LYS A 61 -7.08 -14.01 -10.27
N ALA A 62 -5.92 -14.67 -10.37
CA ALA A 62 -4.76 -14.34 -9.54
C ALA A 62 -4.35 -12.88 -9.76
N LYS A 63 -4.24 -12.11 -8.68
CA LYS A 63 -3.88 -10.69 -8.75
C LYS A 63 -2.79 -10.32 -7.76
N LYS A 64 -1.96 -9.37 -8.16
CA LYS A 64 -0.99 -8.71 -7.30
C LYS A 64 -1.73 -7.64 -6.49
N VAL A 65 -1.65 -7.71 -5.16
CA VAL A 65 -2.23 -6.68 -4.28
C VAL A 65 -1.14 -6.01 -3.46
N PRO A 66 -1.16 -4.68 -3.32
CA PRO A 66 -0.30 -3.99 -2.37
C PRO A 66 -0.76 -4.33 -0.95
N LYS A 67 0.20 -4.56 -0.06
CA LYS A 67 0.00 -4.77 1.38
C LYS A 67 1.01 -3.92 2.13
N PHE A 68 0.54 -3.16 3.11
CA PHE A 68 1.40 -2.45 4.04
C PHE A 68 1.52 -3.23 5.35
N VAL A 69 2.73 -3.32 5.88
CA VAL A 69 3.03 -3.93 7.18
C VAL A 69 3.63 -2.83 8.04
N ALA A 70 2.88 -2.39 9.05
CA ALA A 70 3.36 -1.37 10.00
C ALA A 70 4.60 -1.88 10.74
N GLY A 71 5.62 -1.03 10.78
CA GLY A 71 6.86 -1.27 11.52
C GLY A 71 6.65 -1.17 13.03
N LYS A 72 7.64 -1.65 13.80
CA LYS A 72 7.58 -1.61 15.26
C LYS A 72 7.42 -0.18 15.78
N ALA A 73 8.21 0.77 15.28
CA ALA A 73 8.14 2.16 15.75
C ALA A 73 6.78 2.84 15.45
N LEU A 74 6.11 2.54 14.33
CA LEU A 74 4.76 3.04 14.08
C LEU A 74 3.73 2.44 15.05
N LYS A 75 3.85 1.16 15.40
CA LYS A 75 2.98 0.52 16.39
C LYS A 75 3.22 1.12 17.77
N ASP A 76 4.48 1.20 18.20
CA ASP A 76 4.88 1.74 19.50
C ASP A 76 4.49 3.22 19.67
N ALA A 77 4.45 4.00 18.59
CA ALA A 77 4.05 5.42 18.64
C ALA A 77 2.53 5.63 18.73
N VAL A 78 1.73 4.61 18.41
CA VAL A 78 0.26 4.68 18.38
C VAL A 78 -0.38 3.90 19.54
N SER A 79 0.37 2.99 20.17
CA SER A 79 -0.10 2.11 21.25
C SER A 79 0.23 2.66 22.63
#